data_AF-U1X9L6-F1
#
_entry.id   AF-U1X9L6-F1
#
_cell.length_a   1.000
_cell.length_b   1.000
_cell.length_c   1.000
_cell.angle_alpha   90.00
_cell.angle_beta   90.00
_cell.angle_gamma   90.00
#
_symmetry.space_group_name_H-M   'P 1'
#
loop_
_entity.id
_entity.type
_entity.pdbx_description
1 polymer ?
#
loop_
_entity_poly.entity_id
_entity_poly.type
_entity_poly.pdbx_seq_one_letter_code
_entity_poly.pdbx_strand_id
1 'polypeptide(L)' 'MHIVCLLPYLMECYLHIRQAAEKLYIHRNTLIYRLKKIKQDTGYDPQISQDAVSLRLAVWIYRTLR' A
#
# COMPACT_ATOMS: atom_id res chain seq x y z
N MET A 1 12.67 5.10 -1.80
CA MET A 1 12.59 5.53 -0.38
C MET A 1 11.17 6.00 0.02
N HIS A 2 10.44 6.82 -0.75
CA HIS A 2 9.10 7.28 -0.34
C HIS A 2 7.95 6.26 -0.50
N ILE A 3 8.03 5.32 -1.45
CA ILE A 3 6.94 4.37 -1.73
C ILE A 3 6.80 3.31 -0.62
N VAL A 4 7.94 2.80 -0.12
CA VAL A 4 7.97 1.79 0.95
C VAL A 4 7.46 2.35 2.29
N CYS A 5 7.58 3.66 2.50
CA CYS A 5 7.14 4.31 3.74
C CYS A 5 5.61 4.46 3.82
N LEU A 6 4.92 4.52 2.67
CA LEU A 6 3.45 4.63 2.59
C LEU A 6 2.76 3.28 2.75
N LEU A 7 3.40 2.21 2.28
CA LEU A 7 2.89 0.84 2.31
C LEU A 7 2.38 0.38 3.69
N PRO A 8 3.09 0.53 4.82
CA PRO A 8 2.59 0.04 6.11
C PRO A 8 1.30 0.73 6.58
N TYR A 9 1.17 2.03 6.38
CA TYR A 9 0.00 2.80 6.80
C TYR A 9 -1.21 2.52 5.92
N LEU A 10 -0.94 2.33 4.64
CA LEU A 10 -1.90 1.81 3.69
C LEU A 10 -2.33 0.38 4.13
N MET A 11 -1.38 -0.50 4.52
CA MET A 11 -1.56 -1.94 4.85
C MET A 11 -2.58 -2.21 5.96
N GLU A 12 -2.69 -1.32 6.94
CA GLU A 12 -3.69 -1.41 8.02
C GLU A 12 -5.12 -1.06 7.58
N CYS A 13 -5.28 -0.40 6.43
CA CYS A 13 -6.57 0.13 6.00
C CYS A 13 -7.08 -0.47 4.67
N TYR A 14 -6.35 -1.40 4.04
CA TYR A 14 -6.64 -1.86 2.67
C TYR A 14 -7.94 -2.62 2.47
N LEU A 15 -8.59 -3.16 3.52
CA LEU A 15 -9.94 -3.72 3.30
C LEU A 15 -10.93 -2.63 2.88
N HIS A 16 -10.65 -1.34 3.17
CA HIS A 16 -11.51 -0.22 2.79
C HIS A 16 -10.68 1.02 2.39
N ILE A 17 -10.42 1.19 1.08
CA ILE A 17 -9.71 2.35 0.48
C ILE A 17 -10.24 3.70 1.00
N ARG A 18 -11.55 3.81 1.28
CA ARG A 18 -12.14 5.01 1.89
C ARG A 18 -11.62 5.27 3.31
N GLN A 19 -11.60 4.27 4.17
CA GLN A 19 -11.09 4.40 5.54
C GLN A 19 -9.58 4.70 5.54
N ALA A 20 -8.84 4.12 4.60
CA ALA A 20 -7.42 4.43 4.41
C ALA A 20 -7.21 5.90 4.04
N ALA A 21 -7.99 6.42 3.10
CA ALA A 21 -7.94 7.80 2.66
C ALA A 21 -8.24 8.78 3.81
N GLU A 22 -9.27 8.49 4.61
CA GLU A 22 -9.62 9.28 5.80
C GLU A 22 -8.52 9.28 6.85
N LYS A 23 -7.98 8.10 7.21
CA LYS A 23 -6.89 7.98 8.20
C LYS A 23 -5.58 8.63 7.77
N LEU A 24 -5.31 8.64 6.47
CA LEU A 24 -4.12 9.28 5.89
C LEU A 24 -4.35 10.78 5.63
N TYR A 25 -5.55 11.31 5.87
CA TYR A 25 -5.94 12.69 5.53
C TYR A 25 -5.65 13.03 4.05
N ILE A 26 -5.78 12.05 3.16
CA ILE A 26 -5.57 12.21 1.72
C ILE A 26 -6.84 11.86 0.96
N HIS A 27 -7.07 12.56 -0.15
CA HIS A 27 -8.21 12.26 -0.99
C HIS A 27 -8.12 10.85 -1.60
N ARG A 28 -9.25 10.15 -1.69
CA ARG A 28 -9.35 8.79 -2.24
C ARG A 28 -8.72 8.66 -3.64
N ASN A 29 -8.86 9.67 -4.50
CA ASN A 29 -8.32 9.62 -5.87
C ASN A 29 -6.79 9.73 -5.86
N THR A 30 -6.24 10.54 -4.96
CA THR A 30 -4.79 10.66 -4.76
C THR A 30 -4.23 9.33 -4.24
N LEU A 31 -4.97 8.68 -3.34
CA LEU A 31 -4.61 7.35 -2.85
C LEU A 31 -4.64 6.31 -3.98
N ILE A 32 -5.69 6.27 -4.79
CA ILE A 32 -5.81 5.37 -5.95
C ILE A 32 -4.67 5.60 -6.94
N TYR A 33 -4.28 6.85 -7.20
CA TYR A 33 -3.14 7.16 -8.08
C TYR A 33 -1.83 6.59 -7.51
N ARG A 34 -1.59 6.75 -6.21
CA ARG A 34 -0.42 6.17 -5.53
C ARG A 34 -0.43 4.64 -5.57
N LEU A 35 -1.59 4.01 -5.41
CA LEU A 35 -1.74 2.56 -5.53
C LEU A 35 -1.47 2.06 -6.95
N LYS A 36 -1.96 2.77 -7.97
CA LYS A 36 -1.64 2.47 -9.38
C LYS A 36 -0.14 2.55 -9.63
N LYS A 37 0.53 3.56 -9.06
CA LYS A 37 1.99 3.69 -9.19
C LYS A 37 2.73 2.54 -8.50
N ILE A 38 2.29 2.12 -7.30
CA ILE A 38 2.83 0.92 -6.64
C ILE A 38 2.66 -0.32 -7.51
N LYS A 39 1.48 -0.52 -8.09
CA LYS A 39 1.23 -1.64 -9.00
C LYS A 39 2.14 -1.60 -10.24
N GLN A 40 2.37 -0.43 -10.82
CA GLN A 40 3.30 -0.27 -11.93
C GLN A 40 4.75 -0.58 -11.53
N ASP A 41 5.17 -0.12 -10.35
CA ASP A 41 6.56 -0.28 -9.90
C ASP A 41 6.87 -1.70 -9.38
N THR A 42 5.88 -2.38 -8.78
CA THR A 42 6.05 -3.69 -8.13
C THR A 42 5.45 -4.85 -8.90
N GLY A 43 4.52 -4.59 -9.83
CA GLY A 43 3.74 -5.61 -10.53
C GLY A 43 2.55 -6.17 -9.75
N TYR A 44 2.47 -5.92 -8.43
CA TYR A 44 1.42 -6.45 -7.55
C TYR A 44 0.30 -5.46 -7.34
N ASP A 45 -0.96 -5.91 -7.42
CA ASP A 45 -2.12 -5.04 -7.17
C ASP A 45 -2.56 -5.12 -5.70
N PRO A 46 -2.35 -4.07 -4.89
CA PRO A 46 -2.75 -4.11 -3.49
C PRO A 46 -4.28 -4.09 -3.27
N GLN A 47 -5.11 -3.98 -4.33
CA GLN A 47 -6.55 -4.21 -4.23
C GLN A 47 -6.93 -5.69 -4.25
N ILE A 48 -6.03 -6.56 -4.72
CA ILE A 48 -6.23 -8.02 -4.72
C ILE A 48 -5.69 -8.56 -3.41
N SER A 49 -6.51 -9.31 -2.66
CA SER A 49 -6.14 -9.80 -1.33
C SER A 49 -4.84 -10.63 -1.33
N GLN A 50 -4.61 -11.44 -2.37
CA GLN A 50 -3.44 -12.29 -2.50
C GLN A 50 -2.14 -11.49 -2.74
N ASP A 51 -2.22 -10.48 -3.61
CA ASP A 51 -1.12 -9.55 -3.88
C ASP A 51 -0.84 -8.64 -2.69
N ALA A 52 -1.89 -8.22 -1.97
CA ALA A 52 -1.77 -7.40 -0.77
C ALA A 52 -0.99 -8.12 0.35
N VAL A 53 -1.23 -9.43 0.55
CA VAL A 53 -0.46 -10.24 1.51
C VAL A 53 1.00 -10.35 1.08
N SER A 54 1.25 -10.55 -0.22
CA SER A 54 2.61 -10.62 -0.78
C SER A 54 3.37 -9.31 -0.57
N LEU A 55 2.73 -8.16 -0.84
CA LEU A 55 3.27 -6.84 -0.57
C LEU A 55 3.52 -6.61 0.93
N ARG A 56 2.64 -7.11 1.80
CA ARG A 56 2.79 -7.00 3.26
C ARG A 56 4.03 -7.76 3.75
N LEU A 57 4.23 -8.98 3.26
CA LEU A 57 5.42 -9.78 3.55
C LEU A 57 6.69 -9.11 3.03
N ALA A 58 6.68 -8.59 1.80
CA ALA A 58 7.82 -7.89 1.23
C ALA A 58 8.25 -6.68 2.08
N VAL A 59 7.29 -5.89 2.58
CA VAL A 59 7.57 -4.76 3.48
C VAL A 59 8.11 -5.22 4.83
N TRP A 60 7.56 -6.31 5.39
CA TRP A 60 8.05 -6.90 6.65
C TRP A 60 9.49 -7.37 6.53
N ILE A 61 9.81 -8.12 5.47
CA ILE A 61 11.16 -8.60 5.17
C ILE A 61 12.10 -7.41 5.01
N TYR A 62 11.71 -6.40 4.23
CA TYR A 62 12.51 -5.19 4.02
C TYR A 62 12.80 -4.41 5.31
N ARG A 63 11.84 -4.36 6.25
CA ARG A 63 12.03 -3.73 7.57
C ARG A 63 12.87 -4.57 8.54
N THR A 64 12.92 -5.88 8.35
CA THR A 64 13.66 -6.79 9.24
C THR A 64 15.12 -6.92 8.81
N LEU A 65 15.39 -6.87 7.50
CA LEU A 65 16.74 -6.94 6.92
C LEU A 65 17.50 -5.62 6.93
N ARG A 66 16.88 -4.52 7.37
CA ARG A 66 17.45 -3.18 7.39
C ARG A 66 17.45 -2.62 8.80
#